data_AF-A0A1H9AT71-F1
#
_entry.id   AF-A0A1H9AT71-F1
#
_cell.length_a   1.000
_cell.length_b   1.000
_cell.length_c   1.000
_cell.angle_alpha   90.00
_cell.angle_beta   90.00
_cell.angle_gamma   90.00
#
_symmetry.space_group_name_H-M   'P 1'
#
loop_
_entity.id
_entity.type
_entity.pdbx_description
1 polymer ?
#
loop_
_entity_poly.entity_id
_entity_poly.type
_entity_poly.pdbx_seq_one_letter_code
_entity_poly.pdbx_strand_id
1 'polypeptide(L)' 'MTYFVFETATVEGQRANAITVKEKYEDALMLFHQIRASVLANPKVTYSLTMVIDEQGSVIHQESSNSESEQTVENNDNTQ' A
#
# COMPACT_ATOMS: atom_id res chain seq x y z
N MET A 1 13.31 -15.80 -12.83
CA MET A 1 13.36 -15.01 -11.59
C MET A 1 11.93 -14.74 -11.21
N THR A 2 11.53 -15.17 -10.02
CA THR A 2 10.15 -15.05 -9.55
C THR A 2 9.97 -13.76 -8.76
N TYR A 3 8.78 -13.17 -8.88
CA TYR A 3 8.37 -11.95 -8.20
C TYR A 3 7.11 -12.21 -7.39
N PHE A 4 7.00 -11.55 -6.25
CA PHE A 4 5.90 -11.69 -5.33
C PHE A 4 5.24 -10.34 -5.11
N VAL A 5 3.96 -10.24 -5.45
CA VAL A 5 3.15 -9.06 -5.17
C VAL A 5 2.39 -9.32 -3.88
N PHE A 6 2.73 -8.59 -2.83
CA PHE A 6 2.02 -8.61 -1.56
C PHE A 6 1.05 -7.44 -1.50
N GLU A 7 -0.14 -7.72 -0.98
CA GLU A 7 -1.16 -6.73 -0.70
C GLU A 7 -1.63 -6.90 0.75
N THR A 8 -1.77 -5.79 1.44
CA THR A 8 -2.52 -5.68 2.69
C THR A 8 -3.49 -4.53 2.54
N ALA A 9 -4.77 -4.77 2.83
CA ALA A 9 -5.78 -3.72 2.86
C ALA A 9 -6.63 -3.81 4.12
N THR A 10 -7.04 -2.67 4.65
CA THR A 10 -8.03 -2.58 5.73
C THR A 10 -9.27 -1.87 5.24
N VAL A 11 -10.44 -2.49 5.39
CA VAL A 11 -11.75 -1.97 4.99
C VAL A 11 -12.69 -2.10 6.18
N GLU A 12 -13.26 -0.99 6.64
CA GLU A 12 -14.21 -0.98 7.78
C GLU A 12 -13.65 -1.73 9.03
N GLY A 13 -12.34 -1.61 9.28
CA GLY A 13 -11.64 -2.26 10.39
C GLY A 13 -11.27 -3.74 10.15
N GLN A 14 -11.66 -4.33 9.03
CA GLN A 14 -11.28 -5.68 8.65
C GLN A 14 -10.03 -5.67 7.77
N ARG A 15 -9.04 -6.50 8.13
CA ARG A 15 -7.78 -6.61 7.39
C ARG A 15 -7.75 -7.85 6.51
N ALA A 16 -7.40 -7.67 5.24
CA ALA A 16 -7.11 -8.74 4.30
C ALA A 16 -5.66 -8.67 3.84
N ASN A 17 -5.03 -9.83 3.63
CA ASN A 17 -3.69 -9.93 3.05
C ASN A 17 -3.71 -10.92 1.88
N ALA A 18 -2.98 -10.63 0.82
CA ALA A 18 -2.83 -11.52 -0.33
C ALA A 18 -1.38 -11.53 -0.82
N ILE A 19 -0.96 -12.65 -1.41
CA ILE A 19 0.34 -12.81 -2.06
C ILE A 19 0.09 -13.45 -3.41
N THR A 20 0.59 -12.82 -4.47
CA THR A 20 0.51 -13.35 -5.84
C THR A 20 1.91 -13.52 -6.40
N VAL A 21 2.16 -14.70 -6.99
CA VAL A 21 3.44 -15.03 -7.62
C VAL A 21 3.38 -14.70 -9.12
N LYS A 22 4.46 -14.12 -9.65
CA LYS A 22 4.64 -13.82 -11.08
C LYS A 22 6.03 -14.26 -11.54
N GLU A 23 6.11 -14.83 -12.74
CA GLU A 23 7.37 -15.26 -13.34
C GLU A 23 8.11 -14.15 -14.07
N LYS A 24 7.42 -13.03 -14.32
CA LYS A 24 7.95 -11.84 -15.00
C LYS A 24 7.76 -10.62 -14.15
N TYR A 25 8.75 -9.73 -14.19
CA TYR A 25 8.73 -8.48 -13.45
C TYR A 25 7.61 -7.57 -13.92
N GLU A 26 7.41 -7.48 -15.23
CA GLU A 26 6.41 -6.62 -15.85
C GLU A 26 4.99 -7.03 -15.42
N ASP A 27 4.73 -8.33 -15.31
CA ASP A 27 3.43 -8.84 -14.85
C ASP A 27 3.21 -8.55 -13.36
N ALA A 28 4.27 -8.56 -12.54
CA ALA A 28 4.22 -8.18 -11.14
C ALA A 28 3.92 -6.69 -10.98
N LEU A 29 4.60 -5.86 -11.77
CA LEU A 29 4.41 -4.40 -11.74
C LEU A 29 3.04 -3.99 -12.29
N MET A 30 2.55 -4.65 -13.34
CA MET A 30 1.19 -4.46 -13.84
C MET A 30 0.16 -4.78 -12.77
N LEU A 31 0.29 -5.92 -12.07
CA LEU A 31 -0.61 -6.29 -10.99
C LEU A 31 -0.53 -5.30 -9.83
N PHE A 32 0.68 -4.87 -9.44
CA PHE A 32 0.89 -3.83 -8.43
C PHE A 32 0.08 -2.57 -8.75
N HIS A 33 0.18 -2.05 -9.98
CA HIS A 33 -0.55 -0.85 -10.38
C HIS A 33 -2.07 -1.06 -10.41
N GLN A 34 -2.54 -2.23 -10.85
CA GLN A 34 -3.96 -2.57 -10.84
C GLN A 34 -4.54 -2.61 -9.43
N ILE A 35 -3.85 -3.27 -8.49
CA ILE A 35 -4.23 -3.32 -7.08
C ILE A 35 -4.26 -1.91 -6.51
N ARG A 36 -3.22 -1.12 -6.76
CA ARG A 36 -3.12 0.25 -6.24
C ARG A 36 -4.25 1.14 -6.75
N ALA A 37 -4.57 1.09 -8.04
CA ALA A 37 -5.67 1.83 -8.61
C ALA A 37 -7.02 1.41 -8.02
N SER A 38 -7.26 0.11 -7.83
CA SER A 38 -8.49 -0.43 -7.22
C SER A 38 -8.66 0.04 -5.77
N VAL A 39 -7.57 -0.01 -5.00
CA VAL A 39 -7.52 0.47 -3.62
C VAL A 39 -7.84 1.96 -3.53
N LEU A 40 -7.20 2.79 -4.36
CA LEU A 40 -7.43 4.25 -4.37
C LEU A 40 -8.84 4.62 -4.83
N ALA A 41 -9.47 3.79 -5.67
CA ALA A 41 -10.84 3.97 -6.10
C ALA A 41 -11.88 3.55 -5.03
N ASN A 42 -11.46 2.83 -3.98
CA ASN A 42 -12.36 2.38 -2.92
C ASN A 42 -12.30 3.30 -1.69
N PRO A 43 -13.31 4.17 -1.47
CA PRO A 43 -13.31 5.14 -0.37
C PRO A 43 -13.39 4.50 1.02
N LYS A 44 -13.68 3.19 1.11
CA LYS A 44 -13.77 2.47 2.38
C LYS A 44 -12.42 1.90 2.84
N VAL A 45 -11.40 1.94 2.00
CA VAL A 45 -10.06 1.48 2.37
C VAL A 45 -9.43 2.52 3.28
N THR A 46 -9.18 2.15 4.53
CA THR A 46 -8.55 3.01 5.54
C THR A 46 -7.05 2.77 5.64
N TYR A 47 -6.54 1.68 5.10
CA TYR A 47 -5.11 1.41 4.99
C TYR A 47 -4.85 0.48 3.83
N SER A 48 -3.76 0.71 3.12
CA SER A 48 -3.26 -0.22 2.13
C SER A 48 -1.75 -0.22 2.10
N LEU A 49 -1.17 -1.40 1.83
CA LEU A 49 0.23 -1.60 1.51
C LEU A 49 0.29 -2.57 0.34
N THR A 50 0.95 -2.15 -0.73
CA THR A 50 1.25 -3.02 -1.87
C THR A 50 2.76 -3.02 -2.06
N MET A 51 3.36 -4.19 -2.25
CA MET A 51 4.80 -4.31 -2.47
C MET A 51 5.13 -5.43 -3.47
N VAL A 52 6.21 -5.26 -4.23
CA VAL A 52 6.79 -6.26 -5.10
C VAL A 52 8.14 -6.66 -4.54
N ILE A 53 8.35 -7.96 -4.35
CA ILE A 53 9.57 -8.55 -3.81
C ILE A 53 10.14 -9.53 -4.84
N ASP A 54 11.46 -9.59 -5.00
CA ASP A 54 12.10 -10.69 -5.74
C ASP A 54 12.20 -11.99 -4.92
N GLU A 55 12.64 -13.06 -5.57
CA GLU A 55 12.84 -14.37 -4.93
C GLU A 55 13.94 -14.40 -3.86
N GLN A 56 14.82 -13.38 -3.81
CA GLN A 56 15.82 -13.20 -2.76
C GLN A 56 15.26 -12.44 -1.55
N GLY A 57 14.04 -11.93 -1.62
CA GLY A 57 13.42 -11.16 -0.56
C GLY A 57 13.69 -9.65 -0.65
N SER A 58 14.31 -9.16 -1.73
CA SER A 58 14.57 -7.74 -1.92
C SER A 58 13.29 -7.02 -2.34
N VAL A 59 12.95 -5.93 -1.65
CA VAL A 59 11.82 -5.07 -2.05
C VAL A 59 12.21 -4.26 -3.27
N ILE A 60 11.49 -4.46 -4.37
CA ILE A 60 11.70 -3.76 -5.64
C ILE A 60 10.77 -2.54 -5.73
N HIS A 61 9.52 -2.70 -5.32
CA HIS A 61 8.52 -1.62 -5.28
C HIS A 61 7.70 -1.71 -4.01
N GLN A 62 7.30 -0.56 -3.45
CA GLN A 62 6.44 -0.47 -2.29
C GLN A 62 5.66 0.85 -2.30
N GLU A 63 4.36 0.76 -2.02
CA GLU A 63 3.51 1.91 -1.74
C GLU A 63 2.58 1.63 -0.56
N SER A 64 2.30 2.66 0.23
CA SER A 64 1.31 2.59 1.31
C SER A 64 0.41 3.83 1.32
N SER A 65 -0.86 3.66 1.70
CA SER A 65 -1.73 4.78 2.05
C SER A 65 -1.79 4.89 3.57
N ASN A 66 -1.31 6.00 4.12
CA ASN A 66 -1.44 6.30 5.54
C ASN A 66 -2.69 7.16 5.75
N SER A 67 -3.64 6.68 6.56
CA SER A 67 -4.86 7.42 6.91
C SER A 67 -4.86 7.71 8.41
N GLU A 68 -3.93 8.57 8.84
CA GLU A 68 -3.81 9.27 10.14
C GLU A 68 -2.41 9.93 10.09
N SER A 69 -2.19 11.24 10.09
CA SER A 69 -2.94 12.35 10.66
C SER A 69 -2.59 13.67 9.94
N GLU A 70 -3.61 14.48 9.61
CA GLU A 70 -3.50 15.93 9.83
C GLU A 70 -3.19 16.13 11.32
N GLN A 71 -1.92 16.38 11.66
CA GLN A 71 -1.66 17.16 12.87
C GLN A 71 -1.71 18.62 12.46
N THR A 72 -2.90 19.20 12.62
CA THR A 72 -3.07 20.63 12.89
C THR A 72 -2.15 20.99 14.06
N VAL A 73 -1.02 21.63 13.78
CA VAL A 73 -0.37 22.46 14.80
C VAL A 73 -0.91 23.87 14.60
N GLU A 74 -2.12 24.10 15.11
CA GLU A 74 -2.50 25.43 15.56
C GLU A 74 -1.62 25.73 16.77
N ASN A 75 -0.49 26.41 16.55
CA ASN A 75 0.18 27.15 17.61
C ASN A 75 -0.33 28.60 17.54
N ASN A 76 -1.56 28.80 18.01
CA ASN A 76 -1.93 30.06 18.63
C ASN A 76 -1.54 29.94 20.10
N ASP A 77 -0.38 30.46 20.47
CA ASP A 77 -0.17 30.97 21.82
C ASP A 77 0.33 32.40 21.73
N ASN A 78 -0.64 33.30 21.88
CA ASN A 78 -0.46 34.70 22.18
C ASN A 78 -0.29 34.80 23.69
N THR A 79 0.92 35.04 24.21
CA THR A 79 1.08 35.51 25.59
C THR A 79 2.26 36.48 25.72
N GLN A 80 1.89 37.75 25.94
CA GLN A 80 2.62 38.93 26.47
C GLN A 80 3.58 39.70 25.55
#